data_AF-A0A6L3YY59-F1
#
_entry.id   AF-A0A6L3YY59-F1
#
_cell.length_a   1.000
_cell.length_b   1.000
_cell.length_c   1.000
_cell.angle_alpha   90.00
_cell.angle_beta   90.00
_cell.angle_gamma   90.00
#
_symmetry.space_group_name_H-M   'P 1'
#
loop_
_entity.id
_entity.type
_entity.pdbx_description
1 polymer ?
#
loop_
_entity_poly.entity_id
_entity_poly.type
_entity_poly.pdbx_seq_one_letter_code
_entity_poly.pdbx_strand_id
1 'polypeptide(L)'
;FVYTLDYVAEMLEEDVDLLQAIIYNDDNLTYGNIISVVTGDDQSTSALTDDGIDELRQMLADARKSVEKWQEFLECFVDDEEIVARLKTYSPR
;
A
#
# COMPACT_ATOMS: atom_id res chain seq x y z
N PHE A 1 -0.07 -17.79 -0.67
CA PHE A 1 -1.34 -17.52 0.03
C PHE A 1 -1.80 -16.12 -0.34
N VAL A 2 -2.99 -15.69 0.11
CA VAL A 2 -3.41 -14.29 0.02
C VAL A 2 -3.80 -13.80 1.41
N TYR A 3 -3.57 -12.53 1.69
CA TYR A 3 -3.80 -11.91 2.99
C TYR A 3 -4.60 -10.64 2.81
N THR A 4 -5.64 -10.46 3.63
CA THR A 4 -6.44 -9.23 3.61
C THR A 4 -5.56 -8.02 3.88
N LEU A 5 -5.90 -6.89 3.27
CA LEU A 5 -5.09 -5.68 3.39
C LEU A 5 -4.91 -5.24 4.86
N ASP A 6 -5.94 -5.38 5.69
CA ASP A 6 -5.86 -5.12 7.13
C ASP A 6 -4.75 -5.94 7.80
N TYR A 7 -4.66 -7.22 7.49
CA TYR A 7 -3.64 -8.09 8.06
C TYR A 7 -2.25 -7.77 7.52
N VAL A 8 -2.15 -7.35 6.25
CA VAL A 8 -0.88 -6.86 5.69
C VAL A 8 -0.42 -5.58 6.39
N ALA A 9 -1.34 -4.64 6.65
CA ALA A 9 -1.03 -3.41 7.39
C ALA A 9 -0.49 -3.72 8.79
N GLU A 10 -1.08 -4.69 9.50
CA GLU A 10 -0.55 -5.19 10.77
C GLU A 10 0.85 -5.82 10.61
N MET A 11 1.06 -6.65 9.58
CA MET A 11 2.35 -7.31 9.32
C MET A 11 3.48 -6.34 8.98
N LEU A 12 3.16 -5.24 8.30
CA LEU A 12 4.13 -4.22 7.87
C LEU A 12 4.23 -3.05 8.86
N GLU A 13 3.36 -3.01 9.87
CA GLU A 13 3.18 -1.87 10.78
C GLU A 13 2.92 -0.55 10.04
N GLU A 14 2.13 -0.60 8.97
CA GLU A 14 1.80 0.56 8.14
C GLU A 14 0.34 0.99 8.30
N ASP A 15 0.06 2.24 7.90
CA ASP A 15 -1.31 2.76 7.83
C ASP A 15 -2.07 2.03 6.70
N VAL A 16 -3.24 1.45 7.02
CA VAL A 16 -4.05 0.73 6.03
C VAL A 16 -4.51 1.66 4.89
N ASP A 17 -4.75 2.95 5.16
CA ASP A 17 -5.14 3.92 4.14
C ASP A 17 -3.99 4.16 3.16
N LEU A 18 -2.74 4.16 3.63
CA LEU A 18 -1.57 4.24 2.75
C LEU A 18 -1.53 3.03 1.82
N LEU A 19 -1.68 1.82 2.37
CA LEU A 19 -1.62 0.60 1.57
C LEU A 19 -2.77 0.55 0.57
N GLN A 20 -3.97 0.95 0.99
CA GLN A 20 -5.17 1.02 0.16
C GLN A 20 -4.96 1.99 -1.00
N ALA A 21 -4.36 3.15 -0.74
CA ALA A 21 -4.12 4.16 -1.76
C ALA A 21 -3.04 3.74 -2.77
N ILE A 22 -2.01 2.99 -2.34
CA ILE A 22 -1.02 2.40 -3.24
C ILE A 22 -1.69 1.38 -4.16
N ILE A 23 -2.48 0.45 -3.62
CA ILE A 23 -3.06 -0.64 -4.43
C ILE A 23 -4.33 -0.22 -5.19
N TYR A 24 -4.81 1.00 -4.99
CA TYR A 24 -5.92 1.56 -5.75
C TYR A 24 -5.56 1.69 -7.23
N ASN A 25 -4.29 1.99 -7.52
CA ASN A 25 -3.71 1.86 -8.84
C ASN A 25 -3.11 0.46 -8.99
N ASP A 26 -3.70 -0.37 -9.84
CA ASP A 26 -3.28 -1.76 -10.04
C ASP A 26 -1.93 -1.90 -10.76
N ASP A 27 -1.50 -0.86 -11.48
CA ASP A 27 -0.20 -0.79 -12.14
C ASP A 27 0.97 -0.58 -11.15
N ASN A 28 0.68 -0.24 -9.88
CA ASN A 28 1.71 -0.03 -8.86
C ASN A 28 2.40 -1.32 -8.41
N LEU A 29 1.74 -2.47 -8.56
CA LEU A 29 2.29 -3.78 -8.22
C LEU A 29 2.27 -4.70 -9.44
N THR A 30 3.12 -5.72 -9.41
CA THR A 30 3.16 -6.72 -10.47
C THR A 30 1.80 -7.43 -10.62
N TYR A 31 1.36 -7.64 -11.87
CA TYR A 31 0.06 -8.23 -12.17
C TYR A 31 -0.18 -9.54 -11.41
N GLY A 32 -1.35 -9.63 -10.77
CA GLY A 32 -1.74 -10.78 -9.96
C GLY A 32 -1.36 -10.68 -8.48
N ASN A 33 -0.68 -9.61 -8.05
CA ASN A 33 -0.37 -9.38 -6.65
C ASN A 33 -1.50 -8.73 -5.86
N ILE A 34 -2.39 -7.99 -6.53
CA ILE A 34 -3.60 -7.40 -5.94
C ILE A 34 -4.79 -8.29 -6.24
N ILE A 35 -5.48 -8.74 -5.20
CA ILE A 35 -6.61 -9.67 -5.27
C ILE A 35 -7.85 -9.01 -4.66
N SER A 36 -8.94 -8.95 -5.43
CA SER A 36 -10.26 -8.60 -4.88
C SER A 36 -10.97 -9.86 -4.42
N VAL A 37 -11.32 -9.89 -3.13
CA VAL A 37 -12.04 -11.00 -2.51
C VAL A 37 -13.46 -10.55 -2.24
N VAL A 38 -14.43 -11.15 -2.93
CA VAL A 38 -15.86 -10.91 -2.71
C VAL A 38 -16.32 -11.73 -1.50
N THR A 39 -16.80 -11.05 -0.46
CA THR A 39 -17.52 -11.67 0.64
C THR A 39 -19.00 -11.79 0.25
N GLY A 40 -19.69 -12.83 0.74
CA GLY A 40 -21.04 -13.20 0.27
C GLY A 40 -22.16 -12.19 0.56
N ASP A 41 -21.82 -11.02 1.07
CA ASP A 41 -22.68 -9.88 1.38
C ASP A 41 -22.49 -8.71 0.39
N ASP A 42 -22.01 -8.99 -0.82
CA ASP A 42 -21.70 -8.02 -1.89
C ASP A 42 -20.61 -7.00 -1.50
N GLN A 43 -19.91 -7.21 -0.39
CA GLN A 43 -18.72 -6.47 -0.05
C GLN A 43 -17.50 -7.13 -0.69
N SER A 44 -16.51 -6.32 -1.07
CA SER A 44 -15.22 -6.81 -1.51
C SER A 44 -14.13 -6.25 -0.62
N THR A 45 -13.19 -7.09 -0.23
CA THR A 45 -11.95 -6.67 0.43
C THR A 45 -10.78 -6.88 -0.52
N SER A 46 -9.82 -5.95 -0.49
CA SER A 46 -8.53 -6.16 -1.13
C SER A 46 -7.66 -7.10 -0.30
N ALA A 47 -6.88 -7.91 -0.99
CA ALA A 47 -5.90 -8.81 -0.43
C ALA A 47 -4.63 -8.83 -1.30
N LEU A 48 -3.50 -9.19 -0.72
CA LEU A 48 -2.22 -9.30 -1.41
C LEU A 48 -1.67 -10.73 -1.36
N THR A 49 -0.99 -11.13 -2.43
CA THR A 49 -0.17 -12.35 -2.45
C THR A 49 1.08 -12.18 -1.57
N ASP A 50 1.76 -13.29 -1.27
CA ASP A 50 3.08 -13.22 -0.61
C ASP A 50 4.06 -12.33 -1.42
N ASP A 51 4.12 -12.52 -2.75
CA ASP A 51 4.98 -11.73 -3.65
C ASP A 51 4.60 -10.23 -3.67
N GLY A 52 3.30 -9.92 -3.60
CA GLY A 52 2.82 -8.54 -3.50
C GLY A 52 3.21 -7.85 -2.21
N ILE A 53 3.22 -8.58 -1.10
CA ILE A 53 3.68 -8.07 0.21
C ILE A 53 5.18 -7.78 0.16
N ASP A 54 5.97 -8.67 -0.45
CA ASP A 54 7.42 -8.48 -0.59
C ASP A 54 7.77 -7.28 -1.49
N GLU A 55 7.05 -7.10 -2.61
CA GLU A 55 7.16 -5.94 -3.50
C GLU A 55 6.84 -4.64 -2.76
N LEU A 56 5.70 -4.60 -2.06
CA LEU A 56 5.27 -3.46 -1.26
C LEU A 56 6.27 -3.13 -0.16
N ARG A 57 6.79 -4.14 0.54
CA ARG A 57 7.83 -3.98 1.56
C ARG A 57 9.10 -3.37 0.96
N GLN A 58 9.51 -3.79 -0.23
CA GLN A 58 10.69 -3.25 -0.90
C GLN A 58 10.50 -1.79 -1.32
N MET A 59 9.33 -1.46 -1.87
CA MET A 59 8.96 -0.08 -2.24
C MET A 59 9.01 0.85 -1.02
N LEU A 60 8.36 0.45 0.08
CA LEU A 60 8.36 1.22 1.33
C LEU A 60 9.77 1.35 1.91
N ALA A 61 10.56 0.29 1.91
CA ALA A 61 11.94 0.33 2.39
C ALA A 61 12.83 1.29 1.57
N ASP A 62 12.61 1.43 0.26
CA ASP A 62 13.30 2.44 -0.54
C ASP A 62 12.82 3.86 -0.24
N ALA A 63 11.51 4.05 -0.14
CA ALA A 63 10.88 5.34 0.16
C ALA A 63 11.31 5.90 1.52
N ARG A 64 11.46 5.05 2.54
CA ARG A 64 11.83 5.46 3.90
C ARG A 64 13.31 5.85 4.06
N LYS A 65 14.15 5.73 3.03
CA LYS A 65 15.58 6.08 3.11
C LYS A 65 15.85 7.56 3.37
N SER A 66 14.94 8.46 2.97
CA SER A 66 15.02 9.89 3.29
C SER A 66 13.64 10.56 3.19
N VAL A 67 13.55 11.79 3.70
CA VAL A 67 12.32 12.60 3.61
C VAL A 67 11.98 12.90 2.14
N GLU A 68 13.00 13.19 1.33
CA GLU A 68 12.82 13.49 -0.10
C GLU A 68 12.28 12.27 -0.86
N LYS A 69 12.86 11.09 -0.62
CA LYS A 69 12.37 9.84 -1.22
C LYS A 69 10.96 9.49 -0.77
N TRP A 70 10.62 9.76 0.48
CA TRP A 70 9.27 9.56 0.99
C TRP A 70 8.26 10.48 0.28
N GLN A 71 8.61 11.75 0.07
CA GLN A 71 7.77 12.69 -0.65
C GLN A 71 7.60 12.31 -2.13
N GLU A 72 8.69 11.96 -2.81
CA GLU A 72 8.67 11.47 -4.19
C GLU A 72 7.83 10.20 -4.33
N PHE A 73 7.99 9.25 -3.40
CA PHE A 73 7.19 8.03 -3.37
C PHE A 73 5.69 8.31 -3.29
N LEU A 74 5.28 9.18 -2.36
CA LEU A 74 3.87 9.56 -2.23
C LEU A 74 3.33 10.23 -3.50
N GLU A 75 4.12 11.06 -4.17
CA GLU A 75 3.70 11.72 -5.42
C GLU A 75 3.64 10.77 -6.62
N CYS A 76 4.43 9.69 -6.62
CA CYS A 76 4.46 8.73 -7.72
C CYS A 76 3.46 7.57 -7.57
N PHE A 77 3.15 7.16 -6.34
CA PHE A 77 2.40 5.92 -6.08
C PHE A 77 1.06 6.15 -5.37
N VAL A 78 0.75 7.36 -4.94
CA VAL A 78 -0.50 7.67 -4.23
C VAL A 78 -1.24 8.82 -4.92
N ASP A 79 -2.36 8.50 -5.57
CA ASP A 79 -3.18 9.48 -6.31
C ASP A 79 -4.05 10.35 -5.39
N ASP A 80 -4.34 9.89 -4.17
CA ASP A 80 -5.18 10.60 -3.22
C ASP A 80 -4.41 11.75 -2.54
N GLU A 81 -4.69 12.98 -2.97
CA GLU A 81 -4.04 14.19 -2.44
C GLU A 81 -4.25 14.40 -0.93
N GLU A 82 -5.39 13.97 -0.37
CA GLU A 82 -5.68 14.11 1.07
C GLU A 82 -4.80 13.16 1.88
N ILE A 83 -4.66 11.92 1.42
CA ILE A 83 -3.75 10.93 2.01
C ILE A 83 -2.30 11.40 1.89
N VAL A 84 -1.88 11.90 0.72
CA VAL A 84 -0.53 12.46 0.52
C VAL A 84 -0.27 13.61 1.48
N ALA A 85 -1.19 14.57 1.61
CA ALA A 85 -1.04 15.70 2.51
C ALA A 85 -0.91 15.26 3.98
N ARG A 86 -1.73 14.30 4.41
CA ARG A 86 -1.68 13.71 5.76
C ARG A 86 -0.33 13.03 6.00
N LEU A 87 0.13 12.19 5.07
CA LEU A 87 1.34 11.38 5.23
C LEU A 87 2.65 12.15 5.06
N LYS A 88 2.63 13.29 4.34
CA LYS A 88 3.79 14.21 4.28
C LYS A 88 4.11 14.85 5.63
N THR A 89 3.15 14.92 6.55
CA THR A 89 3.39 15.45 7.91
C THR A 89 4.07 14.45 8.84
N TYR A 90 4.03 13.15 8.49
CA TYR A 90 4.73 12.10 9.23
C TYR A 90 6.13 11.93 8.64
N SER A 91 7.15 12.14 9.47
CA SER A 91 8.54 11.82 9.10
C SER A 91 8.67 10.33 8.77
N PRO A 92 9.54 9.93 7.82
CA PRO A 92 9.87 8.52 7.61
C PRO A 92 10.26 7.89 8.95
N ARG A 93 9.65 6.74 9.28
CA ARG A 93 9.94 5.95 10.48
C ARG A 93 11.38 5.43 10.47
#